data_AF-A0A9E4L3E4-F1
#
_entry.id   AF-A0A9E4L3E4-F1
#
_cell.length_a   1.000
_cell.length_b   1.000
_cell.length_c   1.000
_cell.angle_alpha   90.00
_cell.angle_beta   90.00
_cell.angle_gamma   90.00
#
_symmetry.space_group_name_H-M   'P 1'
#
loop_
_entity.id
_entity.type
_entity.pdbx_description
1 polymer ?
#
loop_
_entity_poly.entity_id
_entity_poly.type
_entity_poly.pdbx_seq_one_letter_code
_entity_poly.pdbx_strand_id
1 'polypeptide(L)'
;MSFLIQNPLDPLQRFMAVGGPALWGILLVTVVLSTLIIERYVFLRTSYPALVSGVIARWQARSERYSWHARQLRRMEIAELDYQLCRSLPLIRSLTVVLPILGLLGTVNGMIATFTVMQLFGTGNVNGVANGISEALVTTMAGLVCALPGLYFGASLTQRSQVEMQKLTSLLQLDDKFGNPGLLWIRAQVELEKRSGR
;
A
#
# COMPACT_ATOMS: atom_id res chain seq x y z
N MET A 1 13.44 -14.86 42.76
CA MET A 1 13.64 -13.50 42.24
C MET A 1 14.58 -13.55 41.02
N SER A 2 14.15 -14.20 39.93
CA SER A 2 14.96 -14.36 38.69
C SER A 2 14.05 -14.49 37.45
N PHE A 3 12.84 -13.94 37.53
CA PHE A 3 11.73 -14.25 36.63
C PHE A 3 11.48 -13.21 35.52
N LEU A 4 12.42 -12.30 35.26
CA LEU A 4 12.15 -11.13 34.39
C LEU A 4 13.17 -10.87 33.27
N ILE A 5 14.22 -11.68 33.07
CA ILE A 5 15.29 -11.30 32.13
C ILE A 5 15.62 -12.31 31.02
N GLN A 6 15.14 -13.57 31.00
CA GLN A 6 15.84 -14.53 30.13
C GLN A 6 15.52 -14.49 28.62
N ASN A 7 14.33 -14.13 28.13
CA ASN A 7 14.14 -13.87 26.68
C ASN A 7 12.97 -12.92 26.35
N PRO A 8 13.17 -11.81 25.62
CA PRO A 8 12.07 -10.97 25.12
C PRO A 8 11.17 -11.71 24.11
N LEU A 9 11.58 -12.88 23.63
CA LEU A 9 10.85 -13.72 22.69
C LEU A 9 9.87 -14.70 23.36
N ASP A 10 9.91 -14.87 24.69
CA ASP A 10 9.04 -15.84 25.40
C ASP A 10 7.54 -15.56 25.18
N PRO A 11 7.03 -14.31 25.22
CA PRO A 11 5.62 -14.04 24.95
C PRO A 11 5.23 -14.36 23.51
N LEU A 12 6.11 -14.04 22.56
CA LEU A 12 5.89 -14.30 21.14
C LEU A 12 5.87 -15.80 20.86
N GLN A 13 6.80 -16.56 21.42
CA GLN A 13 6.86 -18.01 21.24
C GLN A 13 5.63 -18.71 21.82
N ARG A 14 5.14 -18.28 22.99
CA ARG A 14 3.87 -18.77 23.56
C ARG A 14 2.68 -18.46 22.66
N PHE A 15 2.62 -17.24 22.12
CA PHE A 15 1.57 -16.84 21.18
C PHE A 15 1.61 -17.67 19.90
N MET A 16 2.81 -17.86 19.32
CA MET A 16 3.02 -18.71 18.13
C MET A 16 2.69 -20.18 18.41
N ALA A 17 2.95 -20.67 19.62
CA ALA A 17 2.60 -22.04 20.02
C ALA A 17 1.08 -22.23 20.16
N VAL A 18 0.35 -21.22 20.64
CA VAL A 18 -1.12 -21.29 20.79
C VAL A 18 -1.84 -21.15 19.45
N GLY A 19 -1.38 -20.28 18.55
CA GLY A 19 -2.03 -20.05 17.24
C GLY A 19 -1.72 -21.09 16.16
N GLY A 20 -0.94 -22.12 16.48
CA GLY A 20 -0.66 -23.23 15.57
C GLY A 20 0.07 -22.83 14.28
N PRO A 21 0.09 -23.71 13.26
CA PRO A 21 0.86 -23.49 12.03
C PRO A 21 0.34 -22.33 11.18
N ALA A 22 -0.96 -22.03 11.22
CA ALA A 22 -1.56 -20.96 10.43
C ALA A 22 -1.00 -19.57 10.81
N LEU A 23 -0.66 -19.38 12.10
CA LEU A 23 -0.12 -18.13 12.60
C LEU A 23 1.26 -17.79 12.00
N TRP A 24 2.07 -18.79 11.65
CA TRP A 24 3.32 -18.59 10.90
C TRP A 24 3.09 -18.02 9.50
N GLY A 25 2.02 -18.48 8.83
CA GLY A 25 1.60 -17.93 7.54
C GLY A 25 1.16 -16.47 7.66
N ILE A 26 0.38 -16.14 8.69
CA ILE A 26 -0.04 -14.75 8.98
C ILE A 26 1.19 -13.87 9.25
N LEU A 27 2.14 -14.35 10.05
CA LEU A 27 3.38 -13.61 10.34
C LEU A 27 4.16 -13.32 9.05
N LEU A 28 4.36 -14.32 8.19
CA LEU A 28 5.07 -14.16 6.91
C LEU A 28 4.38 -13.12 6.03
N VAL A 29 3.06 -13.22 5.86
CA VAL A 29 2.31 -12.25 5.05
C VAL A 29 2.37 -10.85 5.65
N THR A 30 2.32 -10.73 6.97
CA THR A 30 2.40 -9.45 7.68
C THR A 30 3.76 -8.78 7.50
N VAL A 31 4.84 -9.55 7.56
CA VAL A 31 6.20 -9.05 7.32
C VAL A 31 6.33 -8.59 5.87
N VAL A 32 5.93 -9.41 4.90
CA VAL A 32 5.96 -9.04 3.47
C VAL A 32 5.14 -7.79 3.20
N LEU A 33 3.92 -7.71 3.73
CA LEU A 33 3.04 -6.54 3.60
C LEU A 33 3.68 -5.29 4.20
N SER A 34 4.25 -5.40 5.41
CA SER A 34 4.89 -4.29 6.09
C SER A 34 6.12 -3.80 5.34
N THR A 35 6.96 -4.71 4.83
CA THR A 35 8.12 -4.38 4.00
C THR A 35 7.69 -3.64 2.74
N LEU A 36 6.66 -4.10 2.03
CA LEU A 36 6.14 -3.44 0.84
C LEU A 36 5.55 -2.06 1.12
N ILE A 37 4.85 -1.88 2.24
CA ILE A 37 4.34 -0.58 2.67
C ILE A 37 5.50 0.38 2.91
N ILE A 38 6.53 -0.07 3.63
CA ILE A 38 7.72 0.74 3.94
C ILE A 38 8.46 1.12 2.66
N GLU A 39 8.78 0.15 1.82
CA GLU A 39 9.42 0.37 0.51
C GLU A 39 8.63 1.41 -0.29
N ARG A 40 7.31 1.26 -0.33
CA ARG A 40 6.45 2.16 -1.09
C ARG A 40 6.40 3.57 -0.52
N TYR A 41 6.39 3.69 0.80
CA TYR A 41 6.40 4.96 1.49
C TYR A 41 7.73 5.71 1.30
N VAL A 42 8.84 4.99 1.34
CA VAL A 42 10.18 5.53 1.06
C VAL A 42 10.29 5.95 -0.41
N PHE A 43 9.84 5.11 -1.35
CA PHE A 43 9.82 5.46 -2.78
C PHE A 43 9.08 6.78 -3.04
N LEU A 44 7.89 6.95 -2.45
CA LEU A 44 7.08 8.15 -2.62
C LEU A 44 7.75 9.40 -2.03
N ARG A 45 8.47 9.27 -0.91
CA ARG A 45 9.14 10.40 -0.26
C ARG A 45 10.45 10.79 -0.92
N THR A 46 11.22 9.83 -1.44
CA THR A 46 12.62 10.07 -1.80
C THR A 46 12.88 9.90 -3.30
N SER A 47 12.45 8.78 -3.89
CA SER A 47 12.76 8.44 -5.28
C SER A 47 11.84 9.15 -6.29
N TYR A 48 10.54 9.24 -5.97
CA TYR A 48 9.54 9.87 -6.83
C TYR A 48 9.80 11.36 -7.13
N PRO A 49 10.14 12.24 -6.17
CA PRO A 49 10.42 13.64 -6.50
C PRO A 49 11.63 13.80 -7.43
N ALA A 50 12.64 12.93 -7.33
CA ALA A 50 13.79 12.93 -8.23
C ALA A 50 13.42 12.49 -9.67
N LEU A 51 12.53 11.50 -9.81
CA LEU A 51 11.99 11.08 -11.10
C LEU A 51 11.19 12.21 -11.76
N VAL A 52 10.28 12.84 -11.00
CA VAL A 52 9.44 13.94 -11.48
C VAL A 52 10.26 15.15 -11.90
N SER A 53 11.24 15.57 -11.08
CA SER A 53 12.09 16.72 -11.41
C SER A 53 12.92 16.47 -12.67
N GLY A 54 13.40 15.25 -12.88
CA GLY A 54 14.09 14.84 -14.11
C GLY A 54 13.19 14.93 -15.35
N VAL A 55 11.94 14.47 -15.26
CA VAL A 55 10.96 14.55 -16.36
C VAL A 55 10.60 16.00 -16.67
N ILE A 56 10.36 16.83 -15.65
CA ILE A 56 10.08 18.26 -15.80
C ILE A 56 11.28 18.99 -16.43
N ALA A 57 12.51 18.71 -15.98
CA ALA A 57 13.71 19.32 -16.54
C ALA A 57 13.91 18.97 -18.02
N ARG A 58 13.73 17.69 -18.40
CA ARG A 58 13.76 17.26 -19.80
C ARG A 58 12.67 17.91 -20.64
N TRP A 59 11.48 18.09 -20.07
CA TRP A 59 10.37 18.78 -20.74
C TRP A 59 10.68 20.26 -20.97
N GLN A 60 11.18 20.97 -19.95
CA GLN A 60 11.54 22.38 -20.03
C GLN A 60 12.75 22.64 -20.93
N ALA A 61 13.67 21.68 -21.08
CA ALA A 61 14.81 21.83 -21.98
C ALA A 61 14.43 21.76 -23.48
N ARG A 62 13.23 21.28 -23.85
CA ARG A 62 12.81 21.19 -25.26
C ARG A 62 12.42 22.55 -25.84
N SER A 63 12.90 22.79 -27.06
CA SER A 63 12.54 23.94 -27.91
C SER A 63 11.14 23.81 -28.53
N GLU A 64 10.73 22.61 -28.93
CA GLU A 64 9.42 22.34 -29.54
C GLU A 64 8.54 21.50 -28.60
N ARG A 65 7.49 22.13 -28.03
CA ARG A 65 6.60 21.51 -27.03
C ARG A 65 5.16 21.29 -27.51
N TYR A 66 4.77 21.92 -28.61
CA TYR A 66 3.37 21.95 -29.09
C TYR A 66 3.07 20.96 -30.21
N SER A 67 4.09 20.34 -30.81
CA SER A 67 3.89 19.40 -31.90
C SER A 67 3.09 18.18 -31.43
N TRP A 68 2.37 17.54 -32.35
CA TRP A 68 1.63 16.30 -32.03
C TRP A 68 2.55 15.24 -31.43
N HIS A 69 3.78 15.14 -31.95
CA HIS A 69 4.80 14.23 -31.43
C HIS A 69 5.22 14.57 -29.99
N ALA A 70 5.43 15.85 -29.66
CA ALA A 70 5.75 16.28 -28.29
C ALA A 70 4.62 15.97 -27.27
N ARG A 71 3.36 16.02 -27.70
CA ARG A 71 2.22 15.62 -26.85
C ARG A 71 2.18 14.11 -26.62
N GLN A 72 2.50 13.29 -27.62
CA GLN A 72 2.59 11.83 -27.48
C GLN A 72 3.76 11.45 -26.57
N LEU A 73 4.94 12.01 -26.89
CA LEU A 73 5.99 12.47 -25.97
C LEU A 73 5.69 12.37 -24.47
N ARG A 74 4.96 13.39 -24.06
CA ARG A 74 4.52 13.61 -22.70
C ARG A 74 3.59 12.54 -22.16
N ARG A 75 2.63 12.07 -22.97
CA ARG A 75 1.65 11.06 -22.54
C ARG A 75 2.35 9.78 -22.10
N MET A 76 3.39 9.34 -22.82
CA MET A 76 4.16 8.16 -22.40
C MET A 76 4.98 8.42 -21.13
N GLU A 77 5.61 9.59 -20.97
CA GLU A 77 6.35 9.92 -19.73
C GLU A 77 5.43 9.99 -18.51
N ILE A 78 4.22 10.54 -18.65
CA ILE A 78 3.20 10.54 -17.59
C ILE A 78 2.73 9.12 -17.28
N ALA A 79 2.48 8.30 -18.29
CA ALA A 79 2.06 6.91 -18.12
C ALA A 79 3.15 6.06 -17.42
N GLU A 80 4.42 6.30 -17.74
CA GLU A 80 5.54 5.64 -17.07
C GLU A 80 5.63 6.03 -15.59
N LEU A 81 5.50 7.32 -15.28
CA LEU A 81 5.46 7.78 -13.88
C LEU A 81 4.25 7.22 -13.13
N ASP A 82 3.08 7.12 -13.79
CA ASP A 82 1.88 6.53 -13.20
C ASP A 82 2.05 5.03 -12.93
N TYR A 83 2.65 4.31 -13.87
CA TYR A 83 2.97 2.90 -13.70
C TYR A 83 3.91 2.69 -12.51
N GLN A 84 5.00 3.45 -12.43
CA GLN A 84 5.91 3.40 -11.28
C GLN A 84 5.23 3.79 -9.97
N LEU A 85 4.24 4.69 -10.03
CA LEU A 85 3.43 5.11 -8.90
C LEU A 85 2.43 4.05 -8.40
N CYS A 86 1.93 3.22 -9.30
CA CYS A 86 0.87 2.27 -9.00
C CYS A 86 1.35 0.82 -8.87
N ARG A 87 2.53 0.46 -9.38
CA ARG A 87 2.99 -0.95 -9.54
C ARG A 87 2.83 -1.86 -8.32
N SER A 88 3.12 -1.39 -7.10
CA SER A 88 3.04 -2.21 -5.88
C SER A 88 1.72 -2.08 -5.12
N LEU A 89 0.85 -1.12 -5.46
CA LEU A 89 -0.41 -0.89 -4.75
C LEU A 89 -1.40 -2.07 -4.87
N PRO A 90 -1.59 -2.73 -6.04
CA PRO A 90 -2.46 -3.89 -6.14
C PRO A 90 -2.02 -5.03 -5.21
N LEU A 91 -0.70 -5.24 -5.09
CA LEU A 91 -0.15 -6.32 -4.28
C LEU A 91 -0.31 -6.05 -2.77
N ILE A 92 -0.13 -4.80 -2.33
CA ILE A 92 -0.45 -4.39 -0.95
C ILE A 92 -1.93 -4.66 -0.64
N ARG A 93 -2.84 -4.30 -1.55
CA ARG A 93 -4.28 -4.54 -1.37
C ARG A 93 -4.62 -6.02 -1.31
N SER A 94 -4.06 -6.84 -2.20
CA SER A 94 -4.34 -8.29 -2.21
C SER A 94 -3.85 -8.95 -0.92
N LEU A 95 -2.62 -8.64 -0.47
CA LEU A 95 -2.08 -9.21 0.77
C LEU A 95 -2.89 -8.79 2.00
N THR A 96 -3.40 -7.55 2.01
CA THR A 96 -4.28 -7.06 3.08
C THR A 96 -5.57 -7.88 3.19
N VAL A 97 -6.14 -8.29 2.05
CA VAL A 97 -7.36 -9.13 2.01
C VAL A 97 -7.05 -10.59 2.34
N VAL A 98 -5.85 -11.08 2.02
CA VAL A 98 -5.42 -12.45 2.33
C VAL A 98 -5.26 -12.67 3.84
N LEU A 99 -4.84 -11.67 4.62
CA LEU A 99 -4.61 -11.81 6.07
C LEU A 99 -5.86 -12.27 6.86
N PRO A 100 -7.06 -11.67 6.73
CA PRO A 100 -8.26 -12.17 7.37
C PRO A 100 -8.68 -13.56 6.89
N ILE A 101 -8.47 -13.86 5.61
CA ILE A 101 -8.79 -15.18 5.03
C ILE A 101 -7.88 -16.27 5.63
N LEU A 102 -6.59 -15.97 5.84
CA LEU A 102 -5.67 -16.85 6.56
C LEU A 102 -6.08 -17.03 8.03
N GLY A 103 -6.58 -15.96 8.66
CA GLY A 103 -7.16 -16.03 10.01
C GLY A 103 -8.35 -17.00 10.08
N LEU A 104 -9.26 -16.91 9.11
CA LEU A 104 -10.39 -17.83 8.97
C LEU A 104 -9.92 -19.28 8.70
N LEU A 105 -8.92 -19.49 7.85
CA LEU A 105 -8.33 -20.82 7.63
C LEU A 105 -7.82 -21.44 8.94
N GLY A 106 -7.20 -20.63 9.80
CA GLY A 106 -6.79 -21.05 11.14
C GLY A 106 -7.93 -21.54 12.02
N THR A 107 -9.13 -20.95 11.90
CA THR A 107 -10.31 -21.45 12.64
C THR A 107 -10.71 -22.85 12.22
N VAL A 108 -10.68 -23.12 10.92
CA VAL A 108 -10.96 -24.45 10.38
C VAL A 108 -9.94 -25.45 10.92
N ASN A 109 -8.65 -25.09 10.93
CA ASN A 109 -7.60 -25.95 11.50
C ASN A 109 -7.81 -26.25 12.98
N GLY A 110 -8.05 -25.22 13.81
CA GLY A 110 -8.27 -25.38 15.25
C GLY A 110 -9.54 -26.19 15.57
N MET A 111 -10.61 -26.01 14.79
CA MET A 111 -11.83 -26.81 14.95
C MET A 111 -11.64 -28.27 14.52
N ILE A 112 -10.88 -28.54 13.45
CA ILE A 112 -10.50 -29.92 13.07
C ILE A 112 -9.69 -30.59 14.18
N ALA A 113 -8.72 -29.88 14.77
CA ALA A 113 -7.93 -30.38 15.90
C ALA A 113 -8.83 -30.68 17.11
N THR A 114 -9.78 -29.80 17.41
CA THR A 114 -10.78 -29.98 18.48
C THR A 114 -11.60 -31.25 18.28
N PHE A 115 -12.16 -31.46 17.08
CA PHE A 115 -12.93 -32.65 16.77
C PHE A 115 -12.09 -33.93 16.82
N THR A 116 -10.82 -33.85 16.42
CA THR A 116 -9.89 -34.99 16.50
C THR A 116 -9.64 -35.43 17.94
N VAL A 117 -9.45 -34.47 18.86
CA VAL A 117 -9.31 -34.76 20.30
C VAL A 117 -10.58 -35.44 20.85
N MET A 118 -11.76 -34.96 20.46
CA MET A 118 -13.03 -35.55 20.89
C MET A 118 -13.22 -36.98 20.37
N GLN A 119 -12.79 -37.27 19.14
CA GLN A 119 -12.87 -38.61 18.56
C GLN A 119 -11.94 -39.60 19.28
N LEU A 120 -10.74 -39.16 19.67
CA LEU A 120 -9.73 -40.02 20.30
C LEU A 120 -9.95 -40.23 21.80
N PHE A 121 -10.36 -39.19 22.52
CA PHE A 121 -10.42 -39.18 23.99
C PHE A 121 -11.84 -38.92 24.55
N GLY A 122 -12.85 -38.84 23.68
CA GLY A 122 -14.19 -38.45 24.07
C GLY A 122 -14.24 -37.04 24.66
N THR A 123 -15.19 -36.79 25.55
CA THR A 123 -15.30 -35.52 26.29
C THR A 123 -14.40 -35.45 27.52
N GLY A 124 -13.59 -36.49 27.78
CA GLY A 124 -12.73 -36.58 28.96
C GLY A 124 -11.49 -35.67 28.91
N ASN A 125 -11.06 -35.26 27.71
CA ASN A 125 -9.91 -34.35 27.53
C ASN A 125 -10.37 -32.91 27.24
N VAL A 126 -10.86 -32.23 28.28
CA VAL A 126 -11.35 -30.84 28.19
C VAL A 126 -10.24 -29.87 27.79
N ASN A 127 -8.99 -30.12 28.21
CA ASN A 127 -7.86 -29.26 27.89
C ASN A 127 -7.53 -29.28 26.38
N GLY A 128 -7.53 -30.46 25.75
CA GLY A 128 -7.28 -30.56 24.31
C GLY A 128 -8.35 -29.88 23.48
N VAL A 129 -9.62 -29.99 23.89
CA VAL A 129 -10.76 -29.28 23.27
C VAL A 129 -10.61 -27.76 23.42
N ALA A 130 -10.31 -27.29 24.63
CA ALA A 130 -10.10 -25.86 24.90
C ALA A 130 -8.93 -25.27 24.10
N ASN A 131 -7.85 -26.04 23.91
CA ASN A 131 -6.68 -25.61 23.14
C ASN A 131 -7.03 -25.39 21.65
N GLY A 132 -7.76 -26.31 21.01
CA GLY A 132 -8.12 -26.15 19.60
C GLY A 132 -9.09 -24.98 19.35
N ILE A 133 -10.00 -24.72 20.29
CA ILE A 133 -10.87 -23.53 20.25
C ILE A 133 -10.03 -22.26 20.44
N SER A 134 -9.08 -22.27 21.38
CA SER A 134 -8.19 -21.13 21.61
C SER A 134 -7.33 -20.81 20.39
N GLU A 135 -6.77 -21.84 19.73
CA GLU A 135 -6.02 -21.72 18.48
C GLU A 135 -6.83 -21.01 17.40
N ALA A 136 -8.09 -21.42 17.22
CA ALA A 136 -9.00 -20.81 16.24
C ALA A 136 -9.24 -19.33 16.52
N LEU A 137 -9.53 -18.96 17.77
CA LEU A 137 -9.80 -17.58 18.17
C LEU A 137 -8.57 -16.67 18.04
N VAL A 138 -7.42 -17.15 18.51
CA VAL A 138 -6.16 -16.40 18.46
C VAL A 138 -5.75 -16.13 17.01
N THR A 139 -5.87 -17.13 16.13
CA THR A 139 -5.50 -17.00 14.72
C THR A 139 -6.40 -16.02 13.96
N THR A 140 -7.70 -16.01 14.26
CA THR A 140 -8.65 -15.04 13.68
C THR A 140 -8.32 -13.62 14.11
N MET A 141 -8.11 -13.42 15.41
CA MET A 141 -7.75 -12.12 15.96
C MET A 141 -6.45 -11.61 15.33
N ALA A 142 -5.43 -12.48 15.21
CA ALA A 142 -4.16 -12.13 14.59
C ALA A 142 -4.35 -11.69 13.13
N GLY A 143 -5.10 -12.45 12.32
CA GLY A 143 -5.36 -12.12 10.92
C GLY A 143 -6.06 -10.76 10.74
N LEU A 144 -7.03 -10.44 11.60
CA LEU A 144 -7.72 -9.16 11.57
C LEU A 144 -6.83 -8.00 12.01
N VAL A 145 -6.11 -8.14 13.14
CA VAL A 145 -5.24 -7.08 13.67
C VAL A 145 -4.11 -6.77 12.69
N CYS A 146 -3.50 -7.80 12.09
CA CYS A 146 -2.44 -7.63 11.09
C CYS A 146 -2.94 -7.00 9.78
N ALA A 147 -4.23 -7.11 9.44
CA ALA A 147 -4.79 -6.50 8.25
C ALA A 147 -5.04 -4.99 8.40
N LEU A 148 -5.24 -4.48 9.62
CA LEU A 148 -5.55 -3.06 9.86
C LEU A 148 -4.50 -2.09 9.31
N PRO A 149 -3.18 -2.29 9.53
CA PRO A 149 -2.15 -1.46 8.91
C PRO A 149 -2.21 -1.51 7.38
N GLY A 150 -2.45 -2.70 6.81
CA GLY A 150 -2.60 -2.88 5.37
C GLY A 150 -3.71 -2.02 4.77
N LEU A 151 -4.87 -2.00 5.44
CA LEU A 151 -6.03 -1.20 5.01
C LEU A 151 -5.71 0.30 5.08
N TYR A 152 -5.21 0.76 6.23
CA TYR A 152 -4.94 2.17 6.46
C TYR A 152 -3.84 2.71 5.54
N PHE A 153 -2.67 2.05 5.54
CA PHE A 153 -1.53 2.49 4.73
C PHE A 153 -1.76 2.27 3.25
N GLY A 154 -2.42 1.17 2.85
CA GLY A 154 -2.76 0.91 1.45
C GLY A 154 -3.71 1.98 0.87
N ALA A 155 -4.72 2.40 1.65
CA ALA A 155 -5.60 3.49 1.26
C ALA A 155 -4.85 4.83 1.21
N SER A 156 -4.05 5.16 2.23
CA SER A 156 -3.28 6.41 2.27
C SER A 156 -2.28 6.52 1.12
N LEU A 157 -1.55 5.44 0.81
CA LEU A 157 -0.60 5.39 -0.31
C LEU A 157 -1.31 5.58 -1.66
N THR A 158 -2.48 4.96 -1.84
CA THR A 158 -3.30 5.14 -3.04
C THR A 158 -3.72 6.59 -3.23
N GLN A 159 -4.25 7.21 -2.17
CA GLN A 159 -4.70 8.59 -2.21
C GLN A 159 -3.54 9.54 -2.53
N ARG A 160 -2.38 9.35 -1.88
CA ARG A 160 -1.18 10.16 -2.15
C ARG A 160 -0.71 10.00 -3.60
N SER A 161 -0.69 8.78 -4.12
CA SER A 161 -0.32 8.51 -5.51
C SER A 161 -1.21 9.26 -6.50
N GLN A 162 -2.52 9.29 -6.27
CA GLN A 162 -3.48 10.01 -7.10
C GLN A 162 -3.26 11.53 -7.05
N VAL A 163 -3.05 12.09 -5.85
CA VAL A 163 -2.79 13.52 -5.67
C VAL A 163 -1.50 13.94 -6.38
N GLU A 164 -0.43 13.16 -6.26
CA GLU A 164 0.84 13.44 -6.94
C GLU A 164 0.71 13.35 -8.46
N MET A 165 -0.03 12.38 -8.98
CA MET A 165 -0.31 12.26 -10.41
C MET A 165 -1.14 13.45 -10.95
N GLN A 166 -2.12 13.91 -10.19
CA GLN A 166 -2.92 15.09 -10.52
C GLN A 166 -2.07 16.36 -10.57
N LYS A 167 -1.16 16.55 -9.60
CA LYS A 167 -0.20 17.68 -9.59
C LYS A 167 0.74 17.65 -10.80
N LEU A 168 1.33 16.50 -11.10
CA LEU A 168 2.21 16.35 -12.26
C LEU A 168 1.48 16.68 -13.57
N THR A 169 0.27 16.14 -13.73
CA THR A 169 -0.54 16.35 -14.92
C THR A 169 -0.89 17.82 -15.09
N SER A 170 -1.29 18.51 -14.02
CA SER A 170 -1.65 19.93 -14.07
C SER A 170 -0.45 20.82 -14.40
N LEU A 171 0.72 20.57 -13.79
CA LEU A 171 1.95 21.33 -14.07
C LEU A 171 2.35 21.25 -15.54
N LEU A 172 2.30 20.05 -16.13
CA LEU A 172 2.63 19.88 -17.53
C LEU A 172 1.52 20.42 -18.46
N GLN A 173 0.25 20.47 -18.04
CA GLN A 173 -0.87 21.00 -18.87
C GLN A 173 -0.87 22.53 -18.91
N LEU A 174 -0.43 23.18 -17.84
CA LEU A 174 -0.33 24.65 -17.80
C LEU A 174 0.72 25.15 -18.81
N ASP A 175 1.84 24.45 -18.96
CA ASP A 175 2.88 24.79 -19.96
C ASP A 175 2.30 24.85 -21.39
N ASP A 176 1.41 23.91 -21.75
CA ASP A 176 0.74 23.89 -23.06
C ASP A 176 -0.18 25.11 -23.29
N LYS A 177 -0.88 25.60 -22.26
CA LYS A 177 -1.81 26.73 -22.40
C LYS A 177 -1.08 28.07 -22.56
N PHE A 178 0.04 28.25 -21.88
CA PHE A 178 0.71 29.55 -21.80
C PHE A 178 1.70 29.84 -22.92
N GLY A 179 2.23 28.83 -23.61
CA GLY A 179 3.11 29.07 -24.75
C GLY A 179 2.55 28.66 -26.11
N ASN A 180 1.26 28.29 -26.19
CA ASN A 180 0.56 28.18 -27.47
C ASN A 180 0.49 29.57 -28.15
N PRO A 181 1.11 29.77 -29.33
CA PRO A 181 1.08 31.05 -30.04
C PRO A 181 -0.35 31.49 -30.35
N GLY A 182 -1.23 30.54 -30.64
CA GLY A 182 -2.64 30.76 -30.93
C GLY A 182 -3.48 31.11 -29.71
N LEU A 183 -2.93 31.23 -28.50
CA LEU A 183 -3.59 31.73 -27.29
C LEU A 183 -2.93 33.02 -26.74
N LEU A 184 -1.85 33.51 -27.38
CA LEU A 184 -1.18 34.75 -27.00
C LEU A 184 -2.11 35.97 -27.06
N TRP A 185 -3.12 35.94 -27.93
CA TRP A 185 -4.14 36.98 -27.99
C TRP A 185 -5.00 37.05 -26.72
N ILE A 186 -5.26 35.92 -26.04
CA ILE A 186 -5.98 35.91 -24.74
C ILE A 186 -5.12 36.58 -23.67
N ARG A 187 -3.80 36.33 -23.67
CA ARG A 187 -2.87 37.01 -22.76
C ARG A 187 -2.88 38.51 -23.01
N ALA A 188 -2.79 38.93 -24.28
CA ALA A 188 -2.87 40.34 -24.63
C ALA A 188 -4.20 40.96 -24.18
N GLN A 189 -5.31 40.25 -24.35
CA GLN A 189 -6.64 40.74 -23.99
C GLN A 189 -6.82 40.89 -22.46
N VAL A 190 -6.39 39.91 -21.66
CA VAL A 190 -6.45 39.95 -20.19
C VAL A 190 -5.50 41.01 -19.61
N GLU A 191 -4.33 41.21 -20.21
CA GLU A 191 -3.37 42.25 -19.81
C GLU A 191 -3.88 43.66 -20.13
N LEU A 192 -4.56 43.82 -21.27
CA LEU A 192 -5.21 45.07 -21.67
C LEU A 192 -6.41 45.40 -20.77
N GLU A 193 -7.20 44.41 -20.39
CA GLU A 193 -8.34 44.58 -19.48
C GLU A 193 -7.88 44.98 -18.06
N LYS A 194 -6.77 44.41 -17.57
CA LYS A 194 -6.11 44.84 -16.33
C LYS A 194 -5.52 46.26 -16.40
N ARG A 195 -5.13 46.73 -17.58
CA ARG A 195 -4.65 48.11 -17.80
C ARG A 195 -5.79 49.12 -17.98
N SER A 196 -6.95 48.70 -18.46
CA SER A 196 -8.12 49.56 -18.66
C SER A 196 -8.98 49.72 -17.40
N GLY A 197 -8.79 48.88 -16.38
CA GLY A 197 -9.49 48.93 -15.09
C GLY A 197 -8.75 49.68 -13.97
N ARG A 198 -7.75 50.51 -14.30
CA ARG A 198 -7.15 51.50 -13.37
C ARG A 198 -7.46 52.91 -13.83
#